data_AF-A0ABD5CMW8-F1
#
_entry.id   AF-A0ABD5CMW8-F1
#
_cell.length_a   1.000
_cell.length_b   1.000
_cell.length_c   1.000
_cell.angle_alpha   90.00
_cell.angle_beta   90.00
_cell.angle_gamma   90.00
#
_symmetry.space_group_name_H-M   'P 1'
#
loop_
_entity.id
_entity.type
_entity.pdbx_description
1 polymer ?
#
loop_
_entity_poly.entity_id
_entity_poly.type
_entity_poly.pdbx_seq_one_letter_code
_entity_poly.pdbx_strand_id
1 'polypeptide(L)'
;MNDLKTAPTDHALAALRYQTAARDLERIVRNIAGRYIVQQVPLTWRLLHAIEAEALADLGFASRHDALMLGLFQRPSDLPYPETDEAVDFGMSTALPAVFAFAVSAYEEAARRAAQRTSEGAAVHKRVQAWGD
;
A
#
# COMPACT_ATOMS: atom_id res chain seq x y z
N MET A 1 47.35 3.14 9.35
CA MET A 1 46.39 3.58 10.40
C MET A 1 45.25 4.32 9.69
N ASN A 2 44.38 3.60 8.98
CA ASN A 2 43.14 4.13 8.40
C ASN A 2 41.99 3.29 8.95
N ASP A 3 40.73 3.58 8.60
CA ASP A 3 39.54 2.74 8.87
C ASP A 3 38.62 3.10 10.06
N LEU A 4 38.33 4.39 10.33
CA LEU A 4 37.23 4.74 11.25
C LEU A 4 36.30 5.88 10.79
N LYS A 5 36.38 6.39 9.55
CA LYS A 5 35.56 7.55 9.12
C LYS A 5 34.58 7.28 7.97
N THR A 6 34.34 6.03 7.60
CA THR A 6 33.46 5.63 6.49
C THR A 6 32.10 5.06 6.91
N ALA A 7 31.92 4.65 8.17
CA ALA A 7 30.69 4.00 8.64
C ALA A 7 29.42 4.89 8.66
N PRO A 8 29.43 6.17 9.13
CA PRO A 8 28.18 6.92 9.28
C PRO A 8 27.57 7.36 7.94
N THR A 9 28.41 7.55 6.91
CA THR A 9 27.96 8.00 5.58
C THR A 9 27.29 6.88 4.80
N ASP A 10 27.76 5.64 4.94
CA ASP A 10 27.18 4.46 4.28
C ASP A 10 25.79 4.12 4.85
N HIS A 11 25.63 4.15 6.18
CA HIS A 11 24.32 3.95 6.82
C HIS A 11 23.30 5.04 6.44
N ALA A 12 23.73 6.30 6.32
CA ALA A 12 22.85 7.39 5.88
C ALA A 12 22.42 7.22 4.40
N LEU A 13 23.32 6.75 3.54
CA LEU A 13 23.01 6.43 2.14
C LEU A 13 22.08 5.22 2.02
N ALA A 14 22.30 4.18 2.82
CA ALA A 14 21.42 3.01 2.89
C ALA A 14 20.02 3.38 3.40
N ALA A 15 19.92 4.23 4.43
CA ALA A 15 18.64 4.73 4.94
C ALA A 15 17.89 5.59 3.92
N LEU A 16 18.58 6.43 3.16
CA LEU A 16 17.98 7.25 2.11
C LEU A 16 17.49 6.39 0.93
N ARG A 17 18.25 5.35 0.56
CA ARG A 17 17.84 4.36 -0.45
C ARG A 17 16.61 3.58 0.03
N TYR A 18 16.58 3.19 1.30
CA TYR A 18 15.43 2.53 1.92
C TYR A 18 14.17 3.41 1.89
N GLN A 19 14.27 4.68 2.28
CA GLN A 19 13.13 5.59 2.23
C GLN A 19 12.62 5.79 0.81
N THR A 20 13.53 5.85 -0.17
CA THR A 20 13.18 6.01 -1.58
C THR A 20 12.48 4.76 -2.11
N ALA A 21 13.00 3.56 -1.80
CA ALA A 21 12.38 2.29 -2.15
C ALA A 21 11.00 2.11 -1.48
N ALA A 22 10.85 2.51 -0.22
CA ALA A 22 9.57 2.46 0.49
C ALA A 22 8.51 3.38 -0.16
N ARG A 23 8.92 4.59 -0.58
CA ARG A 23 8.03 5.51 -1.31
C ARG A 23 7.65 4.98 -2.69
N ASP A 24 8.58 4.38 -3.40
CA ASP A 24 8.28 3.81 -4.72
C ASP A 24 7.35 2.59 -4.58
N LEU A 25 7.60 1.74 -3.58
CA LEU A 25 6.70 0.63 -3.23
C LEU A 25 5.30 1.13 -2.89
N GLU A 26 5.17 2.17 -2.05
CA GLU A 26 3.87 2.77 -1.75
C GLU A 26 3.14 3.23 -3.03
N ARG A 27 3.87 3.92 -3.93
CA ARG A 27 3.30 4.40 -5.18
C ARG A 27 2.84 3.27 -6.10
N ILE A 28 3.65 2.21 -6.22
CA ILE A 28 3.34 1.00 -6.99
C ILE A 28 2.08 0.33 -6.42
N VAL A 29 2.04 0.07 -5.12
CA VAL A 29 0.90 -0.56 -4.45
C VAL A 29 -0.37 0.25 -4.63
N ARG A 30 -0.31 1.58 -4.43
CA ARG A 30 -1.48 2.47 -4.66
C ARG A 30 -1.97 2.42 -6.09
N ASN A 31 -1.06 2.36 -7.07
CA ASN A 31 -1.43 2.27 -8.48
C ASN A 31 -2.11 0.93 -8.81
N ILE A 32 -1.54 -0.18 -8.34
CA ILE A 32 -2.10 -1.53 -8.50
C ILE A 32 -3.48 -1.62 -7.82
N ALA A 33 -3.57 -1.24 -6.54
CA ALA A 33 -4.82 -1.22 -5.78
C ALA A 33 -5.87 -0.33 -6.45
N GLY A 34 -5.47 0.84 -6.98
CA GLY A 34 -6.35 1.75 -7.72
C GLY A 34 -7.05 1.08 -8.91
N ARG A 35 -6.35 0.19 -9.64
CA ARG A 35 -6.94 -0.57 -10.75
C ARG A 35 -8.05 -1.52 -10.29
N TYR A 36 -7.87 -2.18 -9.15
CA TYR A 36 -8.87 -3.09 -8.59
C TYR A 36 -10.05 -2.33 -7.94
N ILE A 37 -9.78 -1.18 -7.31
CA ILE A 37 -10.80 -0.28 -6.76
C ILE A 37 -11.72 0.25 -7.87
N VAL A 38 -11.17 0.67 -9.00
CA VAL A 38 -11.96 1.12 -10.17
C VAL A 38 -12.82 -0.01 -10.73
N GLN A 39 -12.32 -1.25 -10.68
CA GLN A 39 -13.08 -2.46 -11.06
C GLN A 39 -14.07 -2.92 -9.98
N GLN A 40 -14.18 -2.20 -8.86
CA GLN A 40 -15.06 -2.52 -7.72
C GLN A 40 -14.83 -3.91 -7.12
N VAL A 41 -13.59 -4.42 -7.20
CA VAL A 41 -13.23 -5.71 -6.62
C VAL A 41 -13.03 -5.55 -5.10
N PRO A 42 -13.73 -6.32 -4.26
CA PRO A 42 -13.56 -6.24 -2.80
C PRO A 42 -12.15 -6.68 -2.39
N LEU A 43 -11.65 -6.09 -1.30
CA LEU A 43 -10.34 -6.45 -0.75
C LEU A 43 -10.43 -7.79 0.00
N THR A 44 -10.07 -8.87 -0.69
CA THR A 44 -9.98 -10.23 -0.14
C THR A 44 -8.53 -10.63 0.13
N TRP A 45 -8.30 -11.63 0.98
CA TRP A 45 -6.94 -12.10 1.29
C TRP A 45 -6.18 -12.52 0.04
N ARG A 46 -6.84 -13.25 -0.86
CA ARG A 46 -6.25 -13.64 -2.15
C ARG A 46 -5.89 -12.45 -3.02
N LEU A 47 -6.71 -11.40 -3.05
CA LEU A 47 -6.38 -10.17 -3.77
C LEU A 47 -5.21 -9.44 -3.11
N LEU A 48 -5.15 -9.43 -1.78
CA LEU A 48 -4.06 -8.79 -1.04
C LEU A 48 -2.71 -9.44 -1.34
N HIS A 49 -2.65 -10.78 -1.38
CA HIS A 49 -1.44 -11.51 -1.80
C HIS A 49 -1.12 -11.30 -3.29
N ALA A 50 -2.13 -11.17 -4.16
CA ALA A 50 -1.91 -10.84 -5.56
C ALA A 50 -1.29 -9.45 -5.74
N ILE A 51 -1.78 -8.45 -5.00
CA ILE A 51 -1.21 -7.10 -4.97
C ILE A 51 0.23 -7.13 -4.44
N GLU A 52 0.52 -7.95 -3.41
CA GLU A 52 1.88 -8.11 -2.89
C GLU A 52 2.84 -8.70 -3.91
N ALA A 53 2.46 -9.80 -4.55
CA ALA A 53 3.29 -10.41 -5.59
C ALA A 53 3.53 -9.46 -6.77
N GLU A 54 2.49 -8.75 -7.23
CA GLU A 54 2.58 -7.75 -8.31
C GLU A 54 3.48 -6.57 -7.90
N ALA A 55 3.31 -6.03 -6.69
CA ALA A 55 4.11 -4.92 -6.20
C ALA A 55 5.57 -5.28 -5.98
N LEU A 56 5.87 -6.48 -5.47
CA LEU A 56 7.25 -6.95 -5.32
C LEU A 56 7.90 -7.22 -6.67
N ALA A 57 7.15 -7.74 -7.65
CA ALA A 57 7.65 -7.90 -9.02
C ALA A 57 7.96 -6.54 -9.67
N ASP A 58 7.02 -5.59 -9.61
CA ASP A 58 7.18 -4.24 -10.17
C ASP A 58 8.31 -3.46 -9.46
N LEU A 59 8.42 -3.58 -8.14
CA LEU A 59 9.53 -3.00 -7.39
C LEU A 59 10.86 -3.67 -7.77
N GLY A 60 10.88 -4.97 -8.04
CA GLY A 60 12.06 -5.67 -8.55
C GLY A 60 12.51 -5.17 -9.92
N PHE A 61 11.57 -4.86 -10.81
CA PHE A 61 11.85 -4.23 -12.10
C PHE A 61 12.32 -2.77 -11.96
N ALA A 62 11.71 -1.98 -11.07
CA ALA A 62 12.08 -0.59 -10.82
C ALA A 62 13.44 -0.48 -10.10
N SER A 63 13.70 -1.37 -9.15
CA SER A 63 14.91 -1.45 -8.32
C SER A 63 15.96 -2.34 -8.97
N ARG A 64 16.37 -1.99 -10.19
CA ARG A 64 17.35 -2.70 -11.04
C ARG A 64 18.74 -2.95 -10.43
N HIS A 65 18.98 -2.59 -9.16
CA HIS A 65 20.32 -2.57 -8.56
C HIS A 65 20.47 -3.19 -7.17
N ASP A 66 19.43 -3.61 -6.44
CA ASP A 66 19.66 -4.00 -5.04
C ASP A 66 18.70 -5.09 -4.53
N ALA A 67 18.97 -6.34 -4.91
CA ALA A 67 18.29 -7.53 -4.39
C ALA A 67 18.47 -7.71 -2.88
N LEU A 68 19.55 -7.15 -2.31
CA LEU A 68 19.78 -7.08 -0.86
C LEU A 68 18.82 -6.11 -0.16
N MET A 69 18.56 -4.93 -0.74
CA MET A 69 17.50 -4.04 -0.27
C MET A 69 16.10 -4.65 -0.39
N LEU A 70 15.80 -5.39 -1.45
CA LEU A 70 14.50 -6.06 -1.62
C LEU A 70 14.23 -7.06 -0.49
N GLY A 71 15.26 -7.78 -0.04
CA GLY A 71 15.17 -8.69 1.11
C GLY A 71 14.76 -8.02 2.42
N LEU A 72 15.00 -6.71 2.59
CA LEU A 72 14.57 -5.95 3.77
C LEU A 72 13.07 -5.64 3.76
N PHE A 73 12.43 -5.66 2.60
CA PHE A 73 10.99 -5.48 2.45
C PHE A 73 10.22 -6.80 2.38
N GLN A 74 10.92 -7.93 2.27
CA GLN A 74 10.29 -9.23 2.29
C GLN A 74 9.64 -9.50 3.65
N ARG A 75 8.44 -10.08 3.61
CA ARG A 75 7.66 -10.48 4.77
C ARG A 75 8.53 -11.27 5.76
N PRO A 76 8.48 -10.99 7.07
CA PRO A 76 8.95 -11.93 8.08
C PRO A 76 8.12 -13.22 7.94
N SER A 77 8.76 -14.32 7.54
CA SER A 77 8.12 -15.59 7.12
C SER A 77 7.33 -16.31 8.23
N ASP A 78 7.18 -15.67 9.38
CA ASP A 78 6.72 -16.28 10.64
C ASP A 78 5.19 -16.19 10.85
N LEU A 79 4.47 -15.43 10.00
CA LEU A 79 3.02 -15.26 10.12
C LEU A 79 2.28 -15.92 8.95
N PRO A 80 1.50 -17.00 9.21
CA PRO A 80 0.64 -17.60 8.20
C PRO A 80 -0.59 -16.71 8.00
N TYR A 81 -0.56 -15.88 6.95
CA TYR A 81 -1.75 -15.17 6.50
C TYR A 81 -2.59 -16.10 5.62
N PRO A 82 -3.93 -16.11 5.79
CA PRO A 82 -4.80 -16.94 4.96
C PRO A 82 -4.71 -16.52 3.48
N GLU A 83 -4.89 -17.46 2.57
CA GLU A 83 -4.90 -17.25 1.11
C GLU A 83 -6.32 -17.40 0.52
N THR A 84 -7.34 -17.15 1.34
CA THR A 84 -8.76 -17.36 1.01
C THR A 84 -9.35 -16.17 0.26
N ASP A 85 -10.53 -16.36 -0.37
CA ASP A 85 -11.31 -15.26 -0.95
C ASP A 85 -12.16 -14.52 0.11
N GLU A 86 -11.85 -14.74 1.39
CA GLU A 86 -12.52 -14.05 2.49
C GLU A 86 -12.09 -12.58 2.56
N ALA A 87 -12.99 -11.74 3.09
CA ALA A 87 -12.68 -10.35 3.34
C ALA A 87 -11.44 -10.24 4.25
N VAL A 88 -10.56 -9.31 3.91
CA VAL A 88 -9.36 -9.05 4.70
C VAL A 88 -9.76 -8.53 6.08
N ASP A 89 -9.32 -9.22 7.13
CA ASP A 89 -9.45 -8.80 8.53
C ASP A 89 -8.14 -9.06 9.27
N PHE A 90 -7.41 -7.99 9.63
CA PHE A 90 -6.09 -8.13 10.27
C PHE A 90 -6.16 -8.42 11.78
N GLY A 91 -7.36 -8.45 12.38
CA GLY A 91 -7.56 -8.60 13.82
C GLY A 91 -6.70 -7.65 14.66
N MET A 92 -5.99 -8.20 15.67
CA MET A 92 -5.04 -7.48 16.54
C MET A 92 -3.57 -7.62 16.11
N SER A 93 -3.30 -7.97 14.85
CA SER A 93 -1.91 -8.19 14.39
C SER A 93 -1.14 -6.87 14.33
N THR A 94 -0.11 -6.73 15.16
CA THR A 94 0.74 -5.52 15.25
C THR A 94 1.93 -5.51 14.28
N ALA A 95 2.21 -6.65 13.63
CA ALA A 95 3.27 -6.76 12.63
C ALA A 95 2.65 -7.02 11.25
N LEU A 96 2.39 -5.94 10.51
CA LEU A 96 1.87 -6.00 9.14
C LEU A 96 3.00 -5.67 8.15
N PRO A 97 3.13 -6.43 7.05
CA PRO A 97 3.96 -6.03 5.92
C PRO A 97 3.54 -4.64 5.42
N ALA A 98 4.51 -3.79 5.09
CA ALA A 98 4.24 -2.43 4.63
C ALA A 98 3.31 -2.42 3.40
N VAL A 99 3.48 -3.39 2.50
CA VAL A 99 2.63 -3.59 1.32
C VAL A 99 1.16 -3.74 1.69
N PHE A 100 0.86 -4.54 2.71
CA PHE A 100 -0.50 -4.78 3.16
C PHE A 100 -1.10 -3.52 3.75
N ALA A 101 -0.35 -2.82 4.60
CA ALA A 101 -0.78 -1.54 5.18
C ALA A 101 -1.10 -0.50 4.09
N PHE A 102 -0.29 -0.43 3.02
CA PHE A 102 -0.53 0.49 1.90
C PHE A 102 -1.76 0.11 1.07
N ALA A 103 -1.95 -1.18 0.77
CA ALA A 103 -3.13 -1.64 0.03
C ALA A 103 -4.43 -1.33 0.79
N VAL A 104 -4.46 -1.61 2.10
CA VAL A 104 -5.61 -1.34 2.95
C VAL A 104 -5.90 0.15 3.04
N SER A 105 -4.86 0.95 3.29
CA SER A 105 -4.99 2.41 3.32
C SER A 105 -5.59 2.95 2.02
N ALA A 106 -5.16 2.43 0.86
CA ALA A 106 -5.69 2.84 -0.44
C ALA A 106 -7.18 2.50 -0.60
N TYR A 107 -7.60 1.32 -0.15
CA TYR A 107 -9.00 0.89 -0.16
C TYR A 107 -9.87 1.70 0.80
N GLU A 108 -9.38 1.97 2.02
CA GLU A 108 -10.08 2.83 2.98
C GLU A 108 -10.22 4.27 2.48
N GLU A 109 -9.18 4.83 1.87
CA GLU A 109 -9.24 6.15 1.25
C GLU A 109 -10.26 6.19 0.10
N ALA A 110 -10.32 5.15 -0.72
CA ALA A 110 -11.31 5.04 -1.78
C ALA A 110 -12.74 4.93 -1.24
N ALA A 111 -12.96 4.13 -0.19
CA ALA A 111 -14.25 4.01 0.49
C ALA A 111 -14.69 5.36 1.08
N ARG A 112 -13.79 6.07 1.76
CA ARG A 112 -14.05 7.43 2.28
C ARG A 112 -14.42 8.41 1.16
N ARG A 113 -13.70 8.41 0.04
CA ARG A 113 -14.00 9.26 -1.12
C ARG A 113 -15.33 8.92 -1.78
N ALA A 114 -15.71 7.64 -1.82
CA ALA A 114 -17.02 7.22 -2.33
C ALA A 114 -18.14 7.76 -1.44
N ALA A 115 -18.02 7.63 -0.11
CA ALA A 115 -19.00 8.16 0.84
C ALA A 115 -19.16 9.69 0.78
N GLN A 116 -18.05 10.43 0.59
CA GLN A 116 -18.06 11.88 0.41
C GLN A 116 -18.85 12.28 -0.85
N ARG A 117 -18.59 11.63 -1.99
CA ARG A 117 -19.32 11.91 -3.24
C ARG A 117 -20.82 11.66 -3.12
N THR A 118 -21.23 10.60 -2.44
CA THR A 118 -22.66 10.33 -2.16
C THR A 118 -23.29 11.45 -1.31
N SER A 119 -22.56 11.94 -0.30
CA SER A 119 -23.03 12.99 0.61
C SER A 119 -23.17 14.35 -0.08
N GLU A 120 -22.22 14.70 -0.96
CA GLU A 120 -22.25 15.93 -1.76
C GLU A 120 -23.39 15.92 -2.78
N GLY A 121 -23.62 14.78 -3.46
CA GLY A 121 -24.77 14.61 -4.35
C GLY A 121 -26.10 14.80 -3.63
N ALA A 122 -26.28 14.17 -2.47
CA ALA A 122 -27.50 14.31 -1.66
C ALA A 122 -27.73 15.76 -1.18
N ALA A 123 -26.66 16.49 -0.83
CA ALA A 123 -26.76 17.89 -0.41
C ALA A 123 -27.15 18.84 -1.56
N VAL A 124 -26.67 18.60 -2.78
CA VAL A 124 -27.07 19.36 -3.97
C VAL A 124 -28.55 19.15 -4.28
N HIS A 125 -29.03 17.90 -4.25
CA HIS A 125 -30.45 17.59 -4.45
C HIS A 125 -31.36 18.29 -3.44
N LYS A 126 -30.96 18.34 -2.15
CA LYS A 126 -31.73 19.01 -1.10
C LYS A 126 -31.81 20.54 -1.28
N ARG A 127 -30.75 21.18 -1.79
CA ARG A 127 -30.79 22.63 -2.07
C ARG A 127 -31.66 22.99 -3.27
N VAL A 128 -31.67 22.16 -4.31
CA VAL A 128 -32.54 22.40 -5.48
C VAL A 128 -34.03 22.32 -5.09
N GLN A 129 -34.40 21.42 -4.16
CA GLN A 129 -35.76 21.39 -3.62
C GLN A 129 -36.11 22.55 -2.68
N ALA A 130 -35.12 23.24 -2.10
CA ALA A 130 -35.35 24.30 -1.11
C ALA A 130 -35.60 25.69 -1.72
N TRP A 131 -35.47 25.86 -3.04
CA TRP A 131 -35.69 27.12 -3.77
C TRP A 131 -36.83 27.06 -4.80
N GLY A 132 -37.69 26.03 -4.70
CA GLY A 132 -38.86 25.87 -5.57
C GLY A 132 -40.15 25.79 -4.78
N ASP A 133 -40.60 26.93 -4.23
CA ASP A 133 -42.00 27.26 -3.92
C ASP A 133 -42.17 28.78 -4.01
#